data_AF-A0A423W8N5-F1
#
_entry.id   AF-A0A423W8N5-F1
#
_cell.length_a   1.000
_cell.length_b   1.000
_cell.length_c   1.000
_cell.angle_alpha   90.00
_cell.angle_beta   90.00
_cell.angle_gamma   90.00
#
_symmetry.space_group_name_H-M   'P 1'
#
loop_
_entity.id
_entity.type
_entity.pdbx_description
1 polymer ?
#
loop_
_entity_poly.entity_id
_entity_poly.type
_entity_poly.pdbx_seq_one_letter_code
_entity_poly.pdbx_strand_id
1 'polypeptide(L)'
;MRTAIPRPYIAYYPALWPQSDIEECLHFVNPDNATESFATSQPPAFEDLGERQSYDADPFVPANTELREVRLGDVALGRSGDKGANLNFGLFVHTRAEWDWLRSYMSRAKVEELLGDDWKPDYSIERVEFLNIFAVHFVVYGILGRGVSSSKRLDGFGKGFIDYFRDKVVQVPVSIVNGTTTAE
;
A
#
# COMPACT_ATOMS: atom_id res chain seq x y z
N MET A 1 33.66 -6.90 -2.74
CA MET A 1 34.77 -5.91 -2.68
C MET A 1 34.14 -4.50 -2.80
N ARG A 2 34.18 -3.67 -1.75
CA ARG A 2 33.71 -2.28 -1.83
C ARG A 2 34.69 -1.50 -2.71
N THR A 3 34.23 -0.96 -3.84
CA THR A 3 35.07 -0.14 -4.71
C THR A 3 35.33 1.21 -4.04
N ALA A 4 36.59 1.64 -3.98
CA ALA A 4 37.02 2.92 -3.38
C ALA A 4 36.54 4.17 -4.17
N ILE A 5 35.96 3.97 -5.36
CA ILE A 5 35.45 5.04 -6.21
C ILE A 5 33.99 5.34 -5.78
N PRO A 6 33.67 6.55 -5.32
CA PRO A 6 32.31 6.93 -4.98
C PRO A 6 31.42 6.85 -6.24
N ARG A 7 30.21 6.30 -6.08
CA ARG A 7 29.21 6.26 -7.14
C ARG A 7 28.16 7.35 -6.89
N PRO A 8 27.62 7.97 -7.96
CA PRO A 8 26.50 8.89 -7.82
C PRO A 8 25.34 8.26 -7.03
N TYR A 9 24.76 9.03 -6.12
CA TYR A 9 23.60 8.64 -5.33
C TYR A 9 22.42 9.53 -5.75
N ILE A 10 21.41 8.92 -6.36
CA ILE A 10 20.25 9.64 -6.90
C ILE A 10 19.09 9.49 -5.91
N ALA A 11 18.79 10.56 -5.20
CA ALA A 11 17.64 10.62 -4.31
C ALA A 11 16.42 11.18 -5.03
N TYR A 12 15.29 10.50 -4.89
CA TYR A 12 14.00 11.00 -5.36
C TYR A 12 13.41 11.97 -4.33
N TYR A 13 12.91 13.12 -4.79
CA TYR A 13 12.25 14.13 -3.95
C TYR A 13 10.91 14.53 -4.59
N PRO A 14 9.78 13.99 -4.13
CA PRO A 14 8.46 14.42 -4.61
C PRO A 14 8.13 15.80 -4.01
N ALA A 15 7.57 16.68 -4.84
CA ALA A 15 7.03 17.97 -4.42
C ALA A 15 5.67 18.19 -5.09
N LEU A 16 4.82 18.99 -4.45
CA LEU A 16 3.59 19.47 -5.08
C LEU A 16 3.93 20.58 -6.06
N TRP A 17 3.25 20.57 -7.20
CA TRP A 17 3.31 21.63 -8.21
C TRP A 17 1.89 22.10 -8.50
N PRO A 18 1.62 23.41 -8.60
CA PRO A 18 0.28 23.89 -8.93
C PRO A 18 -0.16 23.37 -10.31
N GLN A 19 -1.27 22.66 -10.34
CA GLN A 19 -1.80 22.09 -11.59
C GLN A 19 -2.16 23.19 -12.61
N SER A 20 -2.54 24.39 -12.14
CA SER A 20 -2.79 25.57 -12.98
C SER A 20 -1.57 26.02 -13.77
N ASP A 21 -0.37 25.70 -13.29
CA ASP A 21 0.90 26.13 -13.88
C ASP A 21 1.45 25.07 -14.86
N ILE A 22 0.70 23.99 -15.12
CA ILE A 22 1.08 22.92 -16.03
C ILE A 22 0.35 23.10 -17.37
N GLU A 23 1.12 23.32 -18.43
CA GLU A 23 0.63 23.25 -19.81
C GLU A 23 0.70 21.81 -20.31
N GLU A 24 -0.43 21.10 -20.24
CA GLU A 24 -0.52 19.74 -20.75
C GLU A 24 -0.71 19.73 -22.28
N CYS A 25 0.13 18.94 -22.96
CA CYS A 25 0.09 18.76 -24.41
C CYS A 25 0.22 17.27 -24.77
N LEU A 26 -0.47 16.85 -25.82
CA LEU A 26 -0.26 15.56 -26.47
C LEU A 26 0.73 15.74 -27.61
N HIS A 27 1.79 14.94 -27.62
CA HIS A 27 2.81 14.96 -28.68
C HIS A 27 2.77 13.67 -29.50
N PHE A 28 2.63 13.80 -30.82
CA PHE A 28 2.86 12.70 -31.75
C PHE A 28 4.26 12.82 -32.33
N VAL A 29 5.07 11.78 -32.14
CA VAL A 29 6.39 11.67 -32.75
C VAL A 29 6.23 10.89 -34.06
N ASN A 30 6.45 11.58 -35.18
CA ASN A 30 6.33 11.03 -36.52
C ASN A 30 7.58 10.23 -36.93
N PRO A 31 7.49 9.34 -37.93
CA PRO A 31 8.62 8.52 -38.38
C PRO A 31 9.85 9.30 -38.88
N ASP A 32 9.67 10.56 -39.26
CA ASP A 32 10.72 11.50 -39.65
C ASP A 32 11.34 12.25 -38.45
N ASN A 33 11.01 11.84 -37.22
CA ASN A 33 11.32 12.52 -35.96
C ASN A 33 10.70 13.93 -35.81
N ALA A 34 9.75 14.33 -36.67
CA ALA A 34 8.97 15.53 -36.44
C ALA A 34 8.01 15.30 -35.25
N THR A 35 7.77 16.35 -34.46
CA THR A 35 6.82 16.30 -33.34
C THR A 35 5.64 17.21 -33.62
N GLU A 36 4.44 16.65 -33.68
CA GLU A 36 3.19 17.42 -33.73
C GLU A 36 2.59 17.51 -32.33
N SER A 37 2.20 18.71 -31.91
CA SER A 37 1.76 18.98 -30.53
C SER A 37 0.33 19.51 -30.51
N PHE A 38 -0.50 18.93 -29.65
CA PHE A 38 -1.90 19.28 -29.48
C PHE A 38 -2.15 19.67 -28.03
N ALA A 39 -2.70 20.86 -27.79
CA ALA A 39 -3.08 21.28 -26.45
C ALA A 39 -4.19 20.35 -25.89
N THR A 40 -4.10 20.01 -24.61
CA THR A 40 -5.18 19.30 -23.92
C THR A 40 -6.05 20.27 -23.13
N SER A 41 -7.25 19.81 -22.75
CA SER A 41 -8.10 20.55 -21.82
C SER A 41 -7.66 20.29 -20.39
N GLN A 42 -7.31 21.35 -19.65
CA GLN A 42 -7.11 21.25 -18.21
C GLN A 42 -8.41 20.84 -17.51
N PRO A 43 -8.34 20.12 -16.37
CA PRO A 43 -9.51 19.86 -15.53
C PRO A 43 -10.20 21.18 -15.16
N PRO A 44 -11.55 21.24 -15.18
CA PRO A 44 -12.27 22.49 -15.03
C PRO A 44 -12.25 23.05 -13.59
N ALA A 45 -11.86 22.25 -12.60
CA ALA A 45 -11.82 22.63 -11.21
C ALA A 45 -10.66 21.92 -10.49
N PHE A 46 -10.06 22.64 -9.54
CA PHE A 46 -9.03 22.15 -8.63
C PHE A 46 -9.47 22.43 -7.21
N GLU A 47 -9.14 21.52 -6.30
CA GLU A 47 -9.36 21.69 -4.86
C GLU A 47 -8.07 21.41 -4.11
N ASP A 48 -7.85 22.13 -3.01
CA ASP A 48 -6.73 21.84 -2.13
C ASP A 48 -6.94 20.47 -1.49
N LEU A 49 -5.87 19.67 -1.49
CA LEU A 49 -5.88 18.37 -0.83
C LEU A 49 -5.92 18.58 0.69
N GLY A 50 -7.05 18.26 1.30
CA GLY A 50 -7.20 18.18 2.75
C GLY A 50 -6.43 17.01 3.37
N GLU A 51 -6.37 17.00 4.71
CA GLU A 51 -5.78 15.88 5.45
C GLU A 51 -6.63 14.61 5.23
N ARG A 52 -5.97 13.50 4.89
CA ARG A 52 -6.65 12.22 4.70
C ARG A 52 -7.04 11.65 6.05
N GLN A 53 -8.29 11.19 6.15
CA GLN A 53 -8.73 10.46 7.34
C GLN A 53 -7.94 9.17 7.49
N SER A 54 -7.39 8.94 8.69
CA SER A 54 -6.71 7.71 9.06
C SER A 54 -7.21 7.24 10.42
N TYR A 55 -8.03 6.19 10.43
CA TYR A 55 -8.67 5.65 11.63
C TYR A 55 -8.58 4.12 11.67
N ASP A 56 -8.73 3.55 12.86
CA ASP A 56 -8.91 2.11 13.05
C ASP A 56 -10.40 1.80 13.18
N ALA A 57 -10.81 0.60 12.75
CA ALA A 57 -12.18 0.14 12.87
C ALA A 57 -12.57 -0.18 14.32
N ASP A 58 -13.87 -0.16 14.60
CA ASP A 58 -14.41 -0.72 15.83
C ASP A 58 -14.05 -2.22 15.99
N PRO A 59 -13.95 -2.73 17.24
CA PRO A 59 -13.72 -4.14 17.51
C PRO A 59 -14.78 -5.05 16.88
N PHE A 60 -14.33 -6.06 16.14
CA PHE A 60 -15.17 -7.13 15.63
C PHE A 60 -15.48 -8.12 16.74
N VAL A 61 -16.77 -8.45 16.89
CA VAL A 61 -17.24 -9.45 17.87
C VAL A 61 -17.71 -10.67 17.08
N PRO A 62 -16.92 -11.76 17.01
CA PRO A 62 -17.33 -12.96 16.30
C PRO A 62 -18.45 -13.68 17.07
N ALA A 63 -19.33 -14.36 16.34
CA ALA A 63 -20.35 -15.22 16.94
C ALA A 63 -19.75 -16.45 17.65
N ASN A 64 -18.57 -16.92 17.19
CA ASN A 64 -17.77 -17.95 17.83
C ASN A 64 -16.37 -17.40 18.12
N THR A 65 -15.93 -17.46 19.37
CA THR A 65 -14.62 -16.96 19.81
C THR A 65 -13.48 -17.96 19.63
N GLU A 66 -13.76 -19.17 19.15
CA GLU A 66 -12.72 -20.15 18.80
C GLU A 66 -11.82 -19.60 17.69
N LEU A 67 -10.52 -19.56 17.97
CA LEU A 67 -9.49 -19.05 17.06
C LEU A 67 -8.70 -20.22 16.46
N ARG A 68 -8.26 -20.04 15.23
CA ARG A 68 -7.36 -20.94 14.52
C ARG A 68 -6.13 -20.18 14.04
N GLU A 69 -4.97 -20.81 14.18
CA GLU A 69 -3.73 -20.32 13.57
C GLU A 69 -3.71 -20.71 12.09
N VAL A 70 -3.63 -19.69 11.23
CA VAL A 70 -3.51 -19.83 9.77
C VAL A 70 -2.55 -18.76 9.25
N ARG A 71 -2.07 -18.89 8.02
CA ARG A 71 -1.35 -17.77 7.39
C ARG A 71 -2.35 -16.70 7.00
N LEU A 72 -1.98 -15.43 7.14
CA LEU A 72 -2.84 -14.32 6.70
C LEU A 72 -3.22 -14.45 5.22
N GLY A 73 -2.31 -15.00 4.41
CA GLY A 73 -2.52 -15.27 3.00
C GLY A 73 -3.54 -16.36 2.68
N ASP A 74 -3.91 -17.20 3.66
CA ASP A 74 -4.95 -18.23 3.53
C ASP A 74 -6.36 -17.63 3.60
N VAL A 75 -6.49 -16.45 4.24
CA VAL A 75 -7.79 -15.78 4.46
C VAL A 75 -7.90 -14.45 3.72
N ALA A 76 -6.78 -13.83 3.34
CA ALA A 76 -6.76 -12.54 2.66
C ALA A 76 -5.80 -12.55 1.46
N LEU A 77 -6.27 -11.99 0.35
CA LEU A 77 -5.47 -11.63 -0.79
C LEU A 77 -4.82 -10.27 -0.56
N GLY A 78 -3.81 -9.91 -1.35
CA GLY A 78 -3.23 -8.59 -1.23
C GLY A 78 -2.31 -8.19 -2.37
N ARG A 79 -1.96 -6.91 -2.36
CA ARG A 79 -0.99 -6.28 -3.28
C ARG A 79 -0.16 -5.25 -2.52
N SER A 80 1.07 -5.02 -2.97
CA SER A 80 1.93 -3.96 -2.45
C SER A 80 2.80 -3.34 -3.53
N GLY A 81 3.33 -2.15 -3.24
CA GLY A 81 4.26 -1.45 -4.10
C GLY A 81 4.87 -0.22 -3.43
N ASP A 82 5.86 0.36 -4.08
CA ASP A 82 6.46 1.60 -3.63
C ASP A 82 5.69 2.82 -4.13
N LYS A 83 5.75 3.89 -3.34
CA LYS A 83 5.44 5.25 -3.77
C LYS A 83 6.58 6.16 -3.32
N GLY A 84 7.70 6.07 -4.03
CA GLY A 84 8.92 6.78 -3.65
C GLY A 84 9.48 6.20 -2.35
N ALA A 85 9.64 7.02 -1.32
CA ALA A 85 10.14 6.61 0.00
C ALA A 85 9.13 5.75 0.82
N ASN A 86 7.87 5.72 0.38
CA ASN A 86 6.78 5.10 1.10
C ASN A 86 6.44 3.74 0.50
N LEU A 87 5.88 2.88 1.33
CA LEU A 87 5.36 1.58 0.93
C LEU A 87 3.85 1.62 1.04
N ASN A 88 3.15 1.22 -0.01
CA ASN A 88 1.73 0.95 0.06
C ASN A 88 1.46 -0.54 0.03
N PHE A 89 0.44 -0.99 0.76
CA PHE A 89 -0.08 -2.34 0.63
C PHE A 89 -1.55 -2.39 1.01
N GLY A 90 -2.28 -3.30 0.39
CA GLY A 90 -3.68 -3.55 0.67
C GLY A 90 -3.95 -5.03 0.81
N LEU A 91 -4.87 -5.35 1.72
CA LEU A 91 -5.42 -6.68 1.92
C LEU A 91 -6.90 -6.64 1.58
N PHE A 92 -7.42 -7.69 0.94
CA PHE A 92 -8.82 -7.78 0.55
C PHE A 92 -9.34 -9.21 0.59
N VAL A 93 -10.66 -9.31 0.75
CA VAL A 93 -11.40 -10.56 0.96
C VAL A 93 -12.66 -10.57 0.09
N HIS A 94 -13.40 -11.68 0.10
CA HIS A 94 -14.51 -11.89 -0.82
C HIS A 94 -15.87 -11.53 -0.21
N THR A 95 -16.00 -11.61 1.10
CA THR A 95 -17.28 -11.44 1.79
C THR A 95 -17.26 -10.30 2.80
N ARG A 96 -18.46 -9.78 3.10
CA ARG A 96 -18.63 -8.74 4.13
C ARG A 96 -18.20 -9.20 5.53
N ALA A 97 -18.49 -10.46 5.88
CA ALA A 97 -18.13 -11.00 7.19
C ALA A 97 -16.60 -11.11 7.37
N GLU A 98 -15.89 -11.58 6.35
CA GLU A 98 -14.41 -11.56 6.32
C GLU A 98 -13.89 -10.12 6.42
N TRP A 99 -14.53 -9.18 5.73
CA TRP A 99 -14.09 -7.78 5.74
C TRP A 99 -14.28 -7.10 7.08
N ASP A 100 -15.41 -7.35 7.76
CA ASP A 100 -15.68 -6.83 9.10
C ASP A 100 -14.65 -7.35 10.11
N TRP A 101 -14.21 -8.61 9.98
CA TRP A 101 -13.06 -9.11 10.72
C TRP A 101 -11.75 -8.44 10.30
N LEU A 102 -11.43 -8.43 8.99
CA LEU A 102 -10.16 -7.92 8.46
C LEU A 102 -9.92 -6.48 8.87
N ARG A 103 -10.93 -5.60 8.74
CA ARG A 103 -10.81 -4.19 9.09
C ARG A 103 -10.59 -3.98 10.59
N SER A 104 -11.20 -4.80 11.44
CA SER A 104 -10.95 -4.74 12.88
C SER A 104 -9.57 -5.30 13.26
N TYR A 105 -9.20 -6.44 12.67
CA TYR A 105 -7.96 -7.14 12.97
C TYR A 105 -6.73 -6.36 12.49
N MET A 106 -6.74 -5.89 11.25
CA MET A 106 -5.67 -5.10 10.65
C MET A 106 -5.80 -3.63 11.06
N SER A 107 -5.52 -3.34 12.33
CA SER A 107 -5.32 -1.99 12.84
C SER A 107 -3.89 -1.50 12.55
N ARG A 108 -3.64 -0.21 12.70
CA ARG A 108 -2.27 0.36 12.60
C ARG A 108 -1.32 -0.30 13.60
N ALA A 109 -1.78 -0.52 14.83
CA ALA A 109 -1.01 -1.21 15.86
C ALA A 109 -0.71 -2.66 15.49
N LYS A 110 -1.66 -3.37 14.85
CA LYS A 110 -1.41 -4.73 14.35
C LYS A 110 -0.39 -4.72 13.21
N VAL A 111 -0.43 -3.73 12.31
CA VAL A 111 0.59 -3.61 11.24
C VAL A 111 1.98 -3.37 11.83
N GLU A 112 2.10 -2.50 12.83
CA GLU A 112 3.35 -2.27 13.58
C GLU A 112 3.84 -3.57 14.24
N GLU A 113 2.97 -4.30 14.93
CA GLU A 113 3.29 -5.60 15.54
C GLU A 113 3.78 -6.63 14.50
N LEU A 114 3.10 -6.74 13.36
CA LEU A 114 3.45 -7.71 12.30
C LEU A 114 4.74 -7.33 11.56
N LEU A 115 5.07 -6.04 11.48
CA LEU A 115 6.36 -5.58 10.99
C LEU A 115 7.51 -6.03 11.90
N GLY A 116 7.29 -6.08 13.21
CA GLY A 116 8.29 -6.53 14.18
C GLY A 116 9.58 -5.71 14.10
N ASP A 117 10.74 -6.37 13.98
CA ASP A 117 12.06 -5.71 13.93
C ASP A 117 12.26 -4.78 12.72
N ASP A 118 11.41 -4.90 11.69
CA ASP A 118 11.44 -3.99 10.53
C ASP A 118 10.79 -2.64 10.81
N TRP A 119 9.98 -2.54 11.87
CA TRP A 119 9.36 -1.29 12.31
C TRP A 119 10.40 -0.37 12.95
N LYS A 120 10.19 0.94 12.77
CA LYS A 120 10.98 1.97 13.43
C LYS A 120 10.10 3.13 13.89
N PRO A 121 10.42 3.78 15.02
CA PRO A 121 9.62 4.88 15.55
C PRO A 121 9.52 6.12 14.66
N ASP A 122 10.40 6.27 13.67
CA ASP A 122 10.37 7.36 12.69
C ASP A 122 9.42 7.10 11.52
N TYR A 123 8.82 5.91 11.46
CA TYR A 123 7.78 5.58 10.48
C TYR A 123 6.40 5.98 10.99
N SER A 124 5.46 6.19 10.06
CA SER A 124 4.05 6.39 10.36
C SER A 124 3.18 5.55 9.43
N ILE A 125 1.97 5.21 9.89
CA ILE A 125 1.02 4.36 9.16
C ILE A 125 -0.27 5.13 8.93
N GLU A 126 -0.60 5.37 7.66
CA GLU A 126 -1.94 5.77 7.24
C GLU A 126 -2.75 4.52 6.91
N ARG A 127 -4.04 4.52 7.28
CA ARG A 127 -4.96 3.40 7.08
C ARG A 127 -6.26 3.88 6.45
N VAL A 128 -6.70 3.20 5.39
CA VAL A 128 -7.92 3.52 4.63
C VAL A 128 -8.73 2.25 4.38
N GLU A 129 -10.04 2.34 4.52
CA GLU A 129 -10.98 1.25 4.25
C GLU A 129 -11.70 1.45 2.91
N PHE A 130 -11.87 0.36 2.15
CA PHE A 130 -12.61 0.37 0.89
C PHE A 130 -13.78 -0.60 0.94
N LEU A 131 -14.94 -0.09 1.40
CA LEU A 131 -16.17 -0.86 1.62
C LEU A 131 -16.64 -1.66 0.39
N ASN A 132 -16.56 -1.06 -0.80
CA ASN A 132 -17.16 -1.66 -2.01
C ASN A 132 -16.31 -2.76 -2.65
N ILE A 133 -15.06 -2.92 -2.20
CA ILE A 133 -14.14 -3.98 -2.67
C ILE A 133 -13.57 -4.79 -1.50
N PHE A 134 -14.16 -4.63 -0.30
CA PHE A 134 -13.78 -5.35 0.91
C PHE A 134 -12.27 -5.33 1.19
N ALA A 135 -11.66 -4.16 1.03
CA ALA A 135 -10.23 -3.98 1.22
C ALA A 135 -9.91 -3.06 2.40
N VAL A 136 -8.72 -3.25 2.96
CA VAL A 136 -8.08 -2.36 3.94
C VAL A 136 -6.69 -2.09 3.43
N HIS A 137 -6.34 -0.81 3.33
CA HIS A 137 -5.13 -0.34 2.69
C HIS A 137 -4.31 0.51 3.65
N PHE A 138 -3.00 0.39 3.53
CA PHE A 138 -2.03 1.05 4.37
C PHE A 138 -0.97 1.76 3.53
N VAL A 139 -0.50 2.88 4.05
CA VAL A 139 0.74 3.51 3.61
C VAL A 139 1.68 3.57 4.80
N VAL A 140 2.84 2.93 4.68
CA VAL A 140 3.92 3.02 5.66
C VAL A 140 4.94 4.04 5.15
N TYR A 141 4.97 5.20 5.81
CA TYR A 141 5.82 6.31 5.42
C TYR A 141 7.27 6.07 5.87
N GLY A 142 8.22 6.37 4.98
CA GLY A 142 9.67 6.34 5.27
C GLY A 142 10.34 4.95 5.30
N ILE A 143 9.58 3.85 5.24
CA ILE A 143 10.14 2.50 5.36
C ILE A 143 11.13 2.13 4.23
N LEU A 144 10.98 2.74 3.05
CA LEU A 144 11.87 2.55 1.89
C LEU A 144 12.98 3.61 1.79
N GLY A 145 13.17 4.44 2.83
CA GLY A 145 14.25 5.43 2.89
C GLY A 145 14.03 6.59 1.91
N ARG A 146 14.82 6.66 0.84
CA ARG A 146 14.67 7.71 -0.21
C ARG A 146 14.17 7.13 -1.55
N GLY A 147 13.43 6.03 -1.47
CA GLY A 147 12.86 5.31 -2.61
C GLY A 147 13.85 4.41 -3.33
N VAL A 148 13.37 3.69 -4.35
CA VAL A 148 14.09 2.55 -4.94
C VAL A 148 15.50 2.87 -5.43
N SER A 149 15.71 4.05 -6.02
CA SER A 149 17.03 4.51 -6.51
C SER A 149 18.05 4.75 -5.38
N SER A 150 17.60 4.74 -4.13
CA SER A 150 18.34 5.13 -2.94
C SER A 150 18.02 4.25 -1.71
N SER A 151 17.32 3.12 -1.90
CA SER A 151 16.96 2.22 -0.81
C SER A 151 18.08 1.21 -0.58
N LYS A 152 18.30 0.88 0.70
CA LYS A 152 19.23 -0.19 1.12
C LYS A 152 18.51 -1.51 1.42
N ARG A 153 17.17 -1.53 1.34
CA ARG A 153 16.37 -2.74 1.59
C ARG A 153 16.48 -3.71 0.41
N LEU A 154 16.34 -5.00 0.70
CA LEU A 154 16.30 -6.06 -0.31
C LEU A 154 15.12 -5.87 -1.28
N ASP A 155 13.93 -5.57 -0.75
CA ASP A 155 12.74 -5.25 -1.53
C ASP A 155 12.54 -3.72 -1.64
N GLY A 156 13.36 -3.07 -2.47
CA GLY A 156 13.29 -1.62 -2.67
C GLY A 156 12.04 -1.13 -3.43
N PHE A 157 11.33 -2.02 -4.13
CA PHE A 157 10.08 -1.73 -4.84
C PHE A 157 8.84 -2.08 -4.01
N GLY A 158 9.02 -2.67 -2.82
CA GLY A 158 7.90 -3.10 -1.98
C GLY A 158 7.01 -4.18 -2.61
N LYS A 159 7.47 -4.90 -3.64
CA LYS A 159 6.64 -5.86 -4.38
C LYS A 159 6.50 -7.19 -3.65
N GLY A 160 7.54 -7.62 -2.94
CA GLY A 160 7.53 -8.82 -2.11
C GLY A 160 6.97 -8.58 -0.71
N PHE A 161 6.80 -7.31 -0.32
CA PHE A 161 6.28 -6.95 1.00
C PHE A 161 4.93 -7.60 1.32
N ILE A 162 4.01 -7.67 0.35
CA ILE A 162 2.72 -8.30 0.61
C ILE A 162 2.84 -9.79 0.88
N ASP A 163 3.74 -10.49 0.20
CA ASP A 163 3.95 -11.93 0.45
C ASP A 163 4.57 -12.14 1.83
N TYR A 164 5.47 -11.26 2.26
CA TYR A 164 5.97 -11.24 3.64
C TYR A 164 4.84 -11.07 4.67
N PHE A 165 3.90 -10.16 4.44
CA PHE A 165 2.74 -9.98 5.33
C PHE A 165 1.78 -11.17 5.28
N ARG A 166 1.49 -11.68 4.09
CA ARG A 166 0.61 -12.84 3.88
C ARG A 166 1.19 -14.13 4.47
N ASP A 167 2.50 -14.23 4.64
CA ASP A 167 3.15 -15.39 5.27
C ASP A 167 3.04 -15.40 6.81
N LYS A 168 2.64 -14.28 7.43
CA LYS A 168 2.49 -14.20 8.88
C LYS A 168 1.41 -15.16 9.38
N VAL A 169 1.73 -15.93 10.42
CA VAL A 169 0.76 -16.75 11.14
C VAL A 169 -0.05 -15.84 12.06
N VAL A 170 -1.37 -15.89 11.93
CA VAL A 170 -2.32 -15.05 12.64
C VAL A 170 -3.43 -15.89 13.26
N GLN A 171 -4.02 -15.39 14.34
CA GLN A 171 -5.18 -16.00 14.97
C GLN A 171 -6.46 -15.46 14.36
N VAL A 172 -7.24 -16.34 13.72
CA VAL A 172 -8.46 -15.98 12.99
C VAL A 172 -9.64 -16.75 13.56
N PRO A 173 -10.82 -16.13 13.78
CA PRO A 173 -12.02 -16.86 14.18
C PRO A 173 -12.37 -17.96 13.20
N VAL A 174 -12.72 -19.14 13.70
CA VAL A 174 -13.07 -20.31 12.86
C VAL A 174 -14.23 -20.00 11.90
N SER A 175 -15.14 -19.11 12.29
CA SER A 175 -16.25 -18.65 11.44
C SER A 175 -15.81 -17.90 10.18
N ILE A 176 -14.60 -17.35 10.16
CA ILE A 176 -14.01 -16.68 9.00
C ILE A 176 -13.28 -17.69 8.11
N VAL A 177 -12.47 -18.58 8.71
CA VAL A 177 -11.67 -19.57 7.97
C VAL A 177 -12.54 -20.57 7.19
N ASN A 178 -13.67 -21.01 7.74
CA ASN A 178 -14.52 -22.01 7.10
C ASN A 178 -15.42 -21.42 5.99
N GLY A 179 -15.50 -20.11 5.85
CA GLY A 179 -16.31 -19.43 4.82
C GLY A 179 -15.65 -19.41 3.43
N THR A 180 -14.35 -19.70 3.35
CA THR A 180 -13.54 -19.58 2.13
C THR A 180 -13.59 -20.83 1.23
N THR A 181 -14.33 -21.88 1.60
CA THR A 181 -14.33 -23.20 0.93
C THR A 181 -15.41 -23.36 -0.17
N THR A 182 -15.96 -22.29 -0.74
CA THR A 182 -16.86 -22.41 -1.91
C THR A 182 -16.42 -21.51 -3.05
N ALA A 183 -15.49 -22.03 -3.85
CA ALA A 183 -15.29 -21.64 -5.24
C ALA A 183 -14.90 -22.91 -6.02
N GLU A 184 -15.92 -23.62 -6.51
CA GLU A 184 -15.82 -24.49 -7.70
C GLU A 184 -15.89 -23.64 -8.97
#